data_AF-A0A3G6UJH2-F1
#
_entry.id   AF-A0A3G6UJH2-F1
#
_cell.length_a   1.000
_cell.length_b   1.000
_cell.length_c   1.000
_cell.angle_alpha   90.00
_cell.angle_beta   90.00
_cell.angle_gamma   90.00
#
_symmetry.space_group_name_H-M   'P 1'
#
loop_
_entity.id
_entity.type
_entity.pdbx_description
1 polymer ?
#
loop_
_entity_poly.entity_id
_entity_poly.type
_entity_poly.pdbx_seq_one_letter_code
_entity_poly.pdbx_strand_id
1 'polypeptide(L)'
;MFSGILMIHIAAGFICLVTGLGAMLSPKRNGKHSWFGEVYHGSFVVIFLSSITMAVLHWEESAYLFYIGFFSYSFAVIGYAAVKKKWKNWLRYHISGMLGSYIAVITAVLVVNAPKIAFLQSIPALWIWFIPTIIGSPLIALTNVKYRTKKPSAAG
;
A
#
# COMPACT_ATOMS: atom_id res chain seq x y z
N MET A 1 7.47 -4.45 -25.84
CA MET A 1 6.39 -4.98 -24.97
C MET A 1 6.61 -4.58 -23.51
N PHE A 2 7.77 -4.89 -22.91
CA PHE A 2 8.10 -4.54 -21.52
C PHE A 2 7.95 -3.03 -21.20
N SER A 3 8.51 -2.13 -22.01
CA SER A 3 8.43 -0.68 -21.76
C SER A 3 7.00 -0.15 -21.69
N GLY A 4 6.08 -0.71 -22.48
CA GLY A 4 4.66 -0.36 -22.43
C GLY A 4 4.02 -0.73 -21.09
N ILE A 5 4.28 -1.94 -20.61
CA ILE A 5 3.82 -2.43 -19.30
C ILE A 5 4.41 -1.59 -18.18
N LEU A 6 5.69 -1.24 -18.27
CA LEU A 6 6.36 -0.40 -17.28
C LEU A 6 5.75 1.01 -17.21
N MET A 7 5.44 1.65 -18.34
CA MET A 7 4.75 2.95 -18.33
C MET A 7 3.39 2.87 -17.64
N ILE A 8 2.60 1.85 -17.96
CA ILE A 8 1.29 1.62 -17.31
C ILE A 8 1.47 1.38 -15.82
N HIS A 9 2.46 0.57 -15.42
CA HIS A 9 2.78 0.30 -14.02
C HIS A 9 3.15 1.57 -13.26
N ILE A 10 4.01 2.42 -13.83
CA ILE A 10 4.43 3.68 -13.20
C ILE A 10 3.24 4.63 -13.07
N ALA A 11 2.43 4.78 -14.12
CA ALA A 11 1.23 5.63 -14.09
C ALA A 11 0.22 5.15 -13.02
N ALA A 12 -0.07 3.84 -12.99
CA ALA A 12 -0.92 3.24 -11.97
C ALA A 12 -0.32 3.38 -10.56
N GLY A 13 1.01 3.24 -10.43
CA GLY A 13 1.78 3.47 -9.21
C GLY A 13 1.59 4.87 -8.64
N PHE A 14 1.72 5.88 -9.50
CA PHE A 14 1.52 7.28 -9.11
C PHE A 14 0.07 7.54 -8.67
N ILE A 15 -0.91 7.06 -9.45
CA ILE A 15 -2.34 7.19 -9.10
C ILE A 15 -2.62 6.50 -7.76
N CYS A 16 -2.08 5.30 -7.54
CA CYS A 16 -2.20 4.54 -6.29
C CYS A 16 -1.64 5.35 -5.10
N LEU A 17 -0.45 5.93 -5.21
CA LEU A 17 0.13 6.73 -4.13
C LEU A 17 -0.70 7.97 -3.81
N VAL A 18 -1.09 8.74 -4.83
CA VAL A 18 -1.88 9.97 -4.65
C VAL A 18 -3.25 9.66 -4.04
N THR A 19 -3.93 8.63 -4.53
CA THR A 19 -5.27 8.25 -4.04
C THR A 19 -5.22 7.60 -2.66
N GLY A 20 -4.18 6.82 -2.36
CA GLY A 20 -3.92 6.29 -1.02
C GLY A 20 -3.73 7.41 0.00
N LEU A 21 -2.90 8.40 -0.31
CA LEU A 21 -2.72 9.58 0.53
C LEU A 21 -4.03 10.38 0.66
N GLY A 22 -4.74 10.59 -0.45
CA GLY A 22 -6.04 11.27 -0.48
C GLY A 22 -7.09 10.59 0.40
N ALA A 23 -7.13 9.25 0.41
CA ALA A 23 -7.99 8.48 1.29
C ALA A 23 -7.60 8.63 2.76
N MET A 24 -6.30 8.65 3.08
CA MET A 24 -5.80 8.84 4.45
C MET A 24 -6.08 10.24 5.00
N LEU A 25 -6.01 11.28 4.16
CA LEU A 25 -6.28 12.67 4.55
C LEU A 25 -7.78 12.98 4.58
N SER A 26 -8.59 12.27 3.78
CA SER A 26 -10.03 12.49 3.72
C SER A 26 -10.74 12.20 5.05
N PRO A 27 -11.86 12.90 5.33
CA PRO A 27 -12.75 12.54 6.43
C PRO A 27 -13.25 11.09 6.30
N LYS A 28 -13.22 10.33 7.40
CA LYS A 28 -13.47 8.88 7.44
C LYS A 28 -14.98 8.61 7.44
N ARG A 29 -15.63 9.00 6.35
CA ARG A 29 -17.06 8.88 6.09
C ARG A 29 -17.30 8.40 4.66
N ASN A 30 -18.49 7.88 4.42
CA ASN A 30 -18.93 7.54 3.06
C ASN A 30 -18.88 8.79 2.16
N GLY A 31 -18.38 8.62 0.93
CA GLY A 31 -18.17 9.71 -0.04
C GLY A 31 -16.71 9.77 -0.51
N LYS A 32 -16.00 10.86 -0.16
CA LYS A 32 -14.63 11.11 -0.66
C LYS A 32 -13.65 10.01 -0.27
N HIS A 33 -13.64 9.55 0.99
CA HIS A 33 -12.73 8.49 1.43
C HIS A 33 -13.01 7.16 0.72
N SER A 34 -14.29 6.78 0.55
CA SER A 34 -14.65 5.57 -0.19
C SER A 34 -14.28 5.67 -1.65
N TRP A 35 -14.47 6.82 -2.30
CA TRP A 35 -14.07 7.03 -3.69
C TRP A 35 -12.56 6.88 -3.87
N PHE A 36 -11.76 7.57 -3.05
CA PHE A 36 -10.30 7.42 -3.08
C PHE A 36 -9.87 5.98 -2.77
N GLY A 37 -10.56 5.28 -1.86
CA GLY A 37 -10.30 3.88 -1.54
C GLY A 37 -10.56 2.91 -2.70
N GLU A 38 -11.62 3.12 -3.48
CA GLU A 38 -11.90 2.32 -4.69
C GLU A 38 -10.85 2.57 -5.78
N VAL A 39 -10.48 3.83 -6.04
CA VAL A 39 -9.44 4.16 -7.02
C VAL A 39 -8.08 3.62 -6.58
N TYR A 40 -7.75 3.72 -5.29
CA TYR A 40 -6.54 3.14 -4.70
C TYR A 40 -6.48 1.64 -4.95
N HIS A 41 -7.52 0.90 -4.55
CA HIS A 41 -7.54 -0.55 -4.70
C HIS A 41 -7.53 -0.98 -6.18
N GLY A 42 -8.29 -0.30 -7.04
CA GLY A 42 -8.31 -0.56 -8.48
C GLY A 42 -6.94 -0.33 -9.14
N SER A 43 -6.27 0.77 -8.79
CA SER A 43 -4.90 1.06 -9.28
C SER A 43 -3.90 0.01 -8.77
N PHE A 44 -4.08 -0.47 -7.54
CA PHE A 44 -3.26 -1.53 -6.96
C PHE A 44 -3.34 -2.83 -7.77
N VAL A 45 -4.54 -3.23 -8.20
CA VAL A 45 -4.74 -4.42 -9.05
C VAL A 45 -3.89 -4.29 -10.32
N VAL A 46 -3.88 -3.12 -10.96
CA VAL A 46 -3.08 -2.88 -12.17
C VAL A 46 -1.59 -3.00 -11.89
N ILE A 47 -1.10 -2.44 -10.78
CA ILE A 47 0.30 -2.56 -10.33
C ILE A 47 0.69 -4.03 -10.12
N PHE A 48 -0.17 -4.81 -9.47
CA PHE A 48 0.08 -6.22 -9.17
C PHE A 48 0.09 -7.10 -10.44
N LEU A 49 -0.87 -6.92 -11.35
CA LEU A 49 -0.89 -7.66 -12.61
C LEU A 49 0.27 -7.30 -13.52
N SER A 50 0.64 -6.02 -13.57
CA SER A 50 1.81 -5.58 -14.33
C SER A 50 3.13 -6.06 -13.69
N SER A 51 3.24 -6.13 -12.36
CA SER A 51 4.44 -6.68 -11.71
C SER A 51 4.60 -8.18 -11.95
N ILE A 52 3.50 -8.96 -11.96
CA ILE A 52 3.53 -10.38 -12.38
C ILE A 52 4.06 -10.49 -13.80
N THR A 53 3.49 -9.71 -14.73
CA THR A 53 3.88 -9.77 -16.14
C THR A 53 5.37 -9.42 -16.31
N MET A 54 5.85 -8.38 -15.63
CA MET A 54 7.27 -8.00 -15.68
C MET A 54 8.17 -9.06 -15.04
N ALA A 55 7.75 -9.69 -13.94
CA ALA A 55 8.51 -10.76 -13.29
C ALA A 55 8.65 -12.01 -14.16
N VAL A 56 7.60 -12.38 -14.91
CA VAL A 56 7.68 -13.48 -15.88
C VAL A 56 8.65 -13.17 -17.03
N LEU A 57 8.71 -11.90 -17.47
CA LEU A 57 9.61 -11.48 -18.55
C LEU A 57 11.08 -11.34 -18.11
N HIS A 58 11.34 -10.90 -16.87
CA HIS A 58 12.68 -10.62 -16.33
C HIS A 58 12.83 -11.16 -14.90
N TRP A 59 12.82 -12.49 -14.76
CA TRP A 59 12.75 -13.15 -13.45
C TRP A 59 13.95 -12.83 -12.55
N GLU A 60 15.18 -12.92 -13.06
CA GLU A 60 16.39 -12.75 -12.23
C GLU A 60 16.50 -11.36 -11.59
N GLU A 61 16.04 -10.31 -12.28
CA GLU A 61 16.09 -8.94 -11.76
C GLU A 61 14.87 -8.57 -10.92
N SER A 62 13.72 -9.22 -11.14
CA SER A 62 12.42 -8.76 -10.63
C SER A 62 11.77 -9.67 -9.58
N ALA A 63 12.34 -10.84 -9.30
CA ALA A 63 11.74 -11.83 -8.38
C ALA A 63 11.44 -11.25 -6.98
N TYR A 64 12.34 -10.43 -6.41
CA TYR A 64 12.11 -9.83 -5.10
C TYR A 64 10.95 -8.82 -5.11
N LEU A 65 10.77 -8.05 -6.20
CA LEU A 65 9.66 -7.11 -6.36
C LEU A 65 8.32 -7.82 -6.51
N PHE A 66 8.31 -8.99 -7.13
CA PHE A 66 7.13 -9.85 -7.18
C PHE A 66 6.67 -10.25 -5.78
N TYR A 67 7.59 -10.72 -4.91
CA TYR A 67 7.23 -11.06 -3.53
C TYR A 67 6.68 -9.85 -2.75
N ILE A 68 7.32 -8.68 -2.86
CA ILE A 68 6.80 -7.45 -2.24
C ILE A 68 5.39 -7.14 -2.76
N GLY A 69 5.18 -7.22 -4.09
CA GLY A 69 3.90 -6.99 -4.72
C GLY A 69 2.82 -7.95 -4.23
N PHE A 70 3.13 -9.24 -4.12
CA PHE A 70 2.22 -10.28 -3.65
C PHE A 70 1.77 -10.07 -2.20
N PHE A 71 2.72 -9.87 -1.29
CA PHE A 71 2.40 -9.61 0.12
C PHE A 71 1.66 -8.29 0.29
N SER A 72 2.10 -7.24 -0.42
CA SER A 72 1.47 -5.92 -0.34
C SER A 72 0.03 -5.93 -0.85
N TYR A 73 -0.23 -6.59 -1.99
CA TYR A 73 -1.58 -6.72 -2.51
C TYR A 73 -2.47 -7.58 -1.59
N SER A 74 -1.91 -8.61 -0.95
CA SER A 74 -2.64 -9.39 0.06
C SER A 74 -3.15 -8.50 1.21
N PHE A 75 -2.32 -7.59 1.73
CA PHE A 75 -2.75 -6.60 2.73
C PHE A 75 -3.85 -5.68 2.20
N ALA A 76 -3.72 -5.19 0.96
CA ALA A 76 -4.70 -4.31 0.33
C ALA A 76 -6.06 -5.00 0.21
N VAL A 77 -6.07 -6.25 -0.27
CA VAL A 77 -7.30 -7.07 -0.43
C VAL A 77 -7.94 -7.37 0.92
N ILE A 78 -7.15 -7.75 1.94
CA ILE A 78 -7.67 -7.98 3.29
C ILE A 78 -8.33 -6.70 3.83
N GLY A 79 -7.66 -5.55 3.68
CA GLY A 79 -8.16 -4.26 4.15
C GLY A 79 -9.44 -3.82 3.41
N TYR A 80 -9.53 -4.09 2.11
CA TYR A 80 -10.70 -3.80 1.29
C TYR A 80 -11.88 -4.74 1.63
N ALA A 81 -11.63 -6.04 1.66
CA ALA A 81 -12.62 -7.06 1.99
C ALA A 81 -13.18 -6.87 3.40
N ALA A 82 -12.36 -6.43 4.35
CA ALA A 82 -12.79 -6.13 5.71
C ALA A 82 -13.93 -5.10 5.75
N VAL A 83 -13.82 -4.02 4.98
CA VAL A 83 -14.86 -2.96 4.92
C VAL A 83 -16.13 -3.47 4.26
N LYS A 84 -16.00 -4.24 3.18
CA LYS A 84 -17.15 -4.74 2.41
C LYS A 84 -17.94 -5.81 3.16
N LYS A 85 -17.24 -6.78 3.77
CA LYS A 85 -17.87 -7.90 4.49
C LYS A 85 -18.17 -7.59 5.96
N LYS A 86 -17.57 -6.55 6.54
CA LYS A 86 -17.75 -6.12 7.94
C LYS A 86 -17.60 -7.25 8.98
N TRP A 87 -16.68 -8.19 8.75
CA TRP A 87 -16.33 -9.26 9.70
C TRP A 87 -15.83 -8.72 11.07
N LYS A 88 -15.61 -9.61 12.03
CA LYS A 88 -15.14 -9.24 13.38
C LYS A 88 -13.83 -8.44 13.28
N ASN A 89 -13.74 -7.33 14.01
CA ASN A 89 -12.60 -6.40 13.99
C ASN A 89 -12.30 -5.79 12.61
N TRP A 90 -13.30 -5.67 11.72
CA TRP A 90 -13.11 -5.16 10.35
C TRP A 90 -12.33 -3.84 10.30
N LEU A 91 -12.57 -2.92 11.24
CA LEU A 91 -11.91 -1.62 11.24
C LEU A 91 -10.39 -1.74 11.45
N ARG A 92 -9.96 -2.68 12.31
CA ARG A 92 -8.54 -2.95 12.53
C ARG A 92 -7.90 -3.54 11.28
N TYR A 93 -8.56 -4.50 10.64
CA TYR A 93 -8.08 -5.10 9.39
C TYR A 93 -8.05 -4.10 8.23
N HIS A 94 -9.04 -3.20 8.16
CA HIS A 94 -9.08 -2.13 7.18
C HIS A 94 -7.91 -1.15 7.35
N ILE A 95 -7.74 -0.59 8.57
CA ILE A 95 -6.66 0.37 8.86
C ILE A 95 -5.30 -0.29 8.64
N SER A 96 -5.08 -1.48 9.19
CA SER A 96 -3.79 -2.16 9.11
C SER A 96 -3.48 -2.64 7.69
N GLY A 97 -4.50 -3.13 6.97
CA GLY A 97 -4.36 -3.57 5.58
C GLY A 97 -4.04 -2.40 4.65
N MET A 98 -4.79 -1.30 4.75
CA MET A 98 -4.59 -0.11 3.92
C MET A 98 -3.24 0.58 4.18
N LEU A 99 -2.89 0.80 5.45
CA LEU A 99 -1.63 1.44 5.80
C LEU A 99 -0.44 0.51 5.52
N GLY A 100 -0.57 -0.79 5.79
CA GLY A 100 0.45 -1.79 5.51
C GLY A 100 0.77 -1.92 4.03
N SER A 101 -0.26 -2.02 3.18
CA SER A 101 -0.07 -2.06 1.72
C SER A 101 0.56 -0.75 1.20
N TYR A 102 0.17 0.40 1.76
CA TYR A 102 0.75 1.69 1.39
C TYR A 102 2.24 1.79 1.75
N ILE A 103 2.63 1.37 2.96
CA ILE A 103 4.04 1.30 3.37
C ILE A 103 4.84 0.43 2.40
N ALA A 104 4.32 -0.74 2.05
CA ALA A 104 5.01 -1.65 1.14
C ALA A 104 5.17 -1.07 -0.28
N VAL A 105 4.19 -0.29 -0.79
CA VAL A 105 4.36 0.45 -2.05
C VAL A 105 5.45 1.52 -1.94
N ILE A 106 5.48 2.28 -0.85
CA ILE A 106 6.54 3.26 -0.59
C ILE A 106 7.91 2.57 -0.56
N THR A 107 8.04 1.44 0.16
CA THR A 107 9.27 0.65 0.21
C THR A 107 9.68 0.16 -1.17
N ALA A 108 8.75 -0.38 -1.96
CA ALA A 108 9.03 -0.83 -3.32
C ALA A 108 9.58 0.31 -4.18
N VAL A 109 8.94 1.49 -4.15
CA VAL A 109 9.38 2.67 -4.90
C VAL A 109 10.77 3.14 -4.44
N LEU A 110 11.04 3.15 -3.14
CA LEU A 110 12.35 3.53 -2.62
C LEU A 110 13.44 2.55 -3.05
N VAL A 111 13.21 1.25 -2.92
CA VAL A 111 14.20 0.21 -3.24
C VAL A 111 14.54 0.20 -4.73
N VAL A 112 13.55 0.31 -5.63
CA VAL A 112 13.82 0.29 -7.09
C VAL A 112 14.49 1.56 -7.60
N ASN A 113 14.35 2.68 -6.87
CA ASN A 113 14.95 3.95 -7.26
C ASN A 113 16.23 4.26 -6.48
N ALA A 114 16.57 3.51 -5.43
CA ALA A 114 17.74 3.75 -4.60
C ALA A 114 19.05 3.84 -5.40
N PRO A 115 19.33 2.97 -6.39
CA PRO A 115 20.55 3.09 -7.19
C PRO A 115 20.59 4.31 -8.13
N LYS A 116 19.43 4.94 -8.38
CA LYS A 116 19.29 6.06 -9.32
C LYS A 116 19.36 7.43 -8.63
N ILE A 117 19.22 7.46 -7.30
CA ILE A 117 19.16 8.69 -6.51
C ILE A 117 20.41 8.76 -5.66
N ALA A 118 21.29 9.73 -5.92
CA ALA A 118 22.59 9.88 -5.26
C ALA A 118 22.50 9.88 -3.72
N PHE A 119 21.46 10.52 -3.16
CA PHE A 119 21.20 10.53 -1.72
C PHE A 119 20.80 9.15 -1.17
N LEU A 120 20.04 8.35 -1.90
CA LEU A 120 19.64 7.01 -1.45
C LEU A 120 20.77 6.00 -1.63
N GLN A 121 21.63 6.20 -2.64
CA GLN A 121 22.79 5.34 -2.88
C GLN A 121 23.80 5.39 -1.73
N SER A 122 23.91 6.51 -1.01
CA SER A 122 24.78 6.63 0.17
C SER A 122 24.18 6.02 1.44
N ILE A 123 22.88 5.67 1.42
CA ILE A 123 22.21 5.03 2.54
C ILE A 123 22.37 3.51 2.41
N PRO A 124 22.78 2.81 3.49
CA PRO A 124 22.84 1.35 3.48
C PRO A 124 21.49 0.74 3.09
N ALA A 125 21.49 -0.24 2.19
CA ALA A 125 20.27 -0.84 1.64
C ALA A 125 19.27 -1.26 2.74
N LEU A 126 19.75 -1.82 3.84
CA LEU A 126 18.91 -2.21 5.00
C LEU A 126 18.03 -1.06 5.49
N TRP A 127 18.55 0.16 5.59
CA TRP A 127 17.76 1.31 6.05
C TRP A 127 16.63 1.64 5.08
N ILE A 128 16.86 1.53 3.77
CA ILE A 128 15.83 1.78 2.74
C ILE A 128 14.68 0.76 2.87
N TRP A 129 15.01 -0.48 3.22
CA TRP A 129 14.02 -1.54 3.45
C TRP A 129 13.25 -1.37 4.77
N PHE A 130 13.92 -0.98 5.86
CA PHE A 130 13.33 -1.00 7.20
C PHE A 130 12.75 0.34 7.65
N ILE A 131 13.27 1.50 7.20
CA ILE A 131 12.78 2.83 7.63
C ILE A 131 11.26 2.98 7.48
N PRO A 132 10.64 2.65 6.32
CA PRO A 132 9.20 2.82 6.15
C PRO A 132 8.39 2.02 7.17
N THR A 133 8.85 0.81 7.51
CA THR A 133 8.19 -0.08 8.48
C THR A 133 8.44 0.35 9.93
N ILE A 134 9.66 0.79 10.25
CA ILE A 134 10.02 1.30 11.59
C ILE A 134 9.15 2.51 11.96
N ILE A 135 8.87 3.39 11.00
CA ILE A 135 8.01 4.56 11.20
C ILE A 135 6.53 4.18 11.10
N GLY A 136 6.17 3.38 10.09
CA GLY A 136 4.79 3.04 9.78
C GLY A 136 4.12 2.13 10.81
N SER A 137 4.84 1.17 11.39
CA SER A 137 4.25 0.20 12.34
C SER A 137 3.74 0.87 13.62
N PRO A 138 4.50 1.76 14.29
CA PRO A 138 3.97 2.56 15.39
C PRO A 138 2.75 3.39 14.99
N LEU A 139 2.77 4.04 13.83
CA LEU A 139 1.65 4.85 13.35
C LEU A 139 0.37 4.01 13.17
N ILE A 140 0.49 2.81 12.61
CA ILE A 140 -0.61 1.84 12.47
C ILE A 140 -1.14 1.42 13.84
N ALA A 141 -0.26 1.10 14.78
CA ALA A 141 -0.68 0.69 16.13
C ALA A 141 -1.44 1.82 16.84
N LEU A 142 -0.90 3.04 16.80
CA LEU A 142 -1.51 4.21 17.41
C LEU A 142 -2.87 4.57 16.78
N THR A 143 -3.00 4.48 15.45
CA THR A 143 -4.30 4.70 14.79
C THR A 143 -5.30 3.62 15.19
N ASN A 144 -4.90 2.35 15.22
CA ASN A 144 -5.79 1.28 15.68
C ASN A 144 -6.27 1.49 17.11
N VAL A 145 -5.40 1.90 18.03
CA VAL A 145 -5.78 2.20 19.43
C VAL A 145 -6.76 3.38 19.48
N LYS A 146 -6.47 4.46 18.74
CA LYS A 146 -7.32 5.66 18.66
C LYS A 146 -8.73 5.36 18.15
N TYR A 147 -8.86 4.48 17.16
CA TYR A 147 -10.16 4.11 16.59
C TYR A 147 -10.87 3.00 17.37
N ARG A 148 -10.16 2.22 18.20
CA ARG A 148 -10.76 1.27 19.14
C ARG A 148 -11.49 1.98 20.28
N THR A 149 -10.92 3.06 20.81
CA THR A 149 -11.51 3.84 21.93
C THR A 149 -12.64 4.75 21.49
N LYS A 150 -12.77 5.04 20.19
CA LYS A 150 -13.85 5.87 19.62
C LYS A 150 -15.14 5.12 19.30
N LYS A 151 -15.30 3.88 19.80
CA LYS A 151 -16.58 3.18 19.78
C LYS A 151 -17.58 4.06 20.55
N PRO A 152 -18.72 4.49 19.97
CA PRO A 152 -19.74 5.14 20.76
C PRO A 152 -20.10 4.20 21.90
N SER A 153 -20.23 4.73 23.11
CA SER A 153 -21.10 4.11 24.10
C SER A 153 -22.38 3.76 23.37
N ALA A 154 -22.75 2.49 23.36
CA ALA A 154 -24.09 2.10 22.98
C ALA A 154 -25.01 2.77 24.00
N ALA A 155 -25.63 3.89 23.61
CA ALA A 155 -26.86 4.33 24.22
C ALA A 155 -27.93 3.29 23.84
N GLY A 156 -28.57 2.71 24.85
CA GLY A 156 -29.58 1.65 24.73
C GLY A 156 -29.39 0.62 25.82
#